data_AF-A0A5B9PK80-F1
#
_entry.id   AF-A0A5B9PK80-F1
#
_cell.length_a   1.000
_cell.length_b   1.000
_cell.length_c   1.000
_cell.angle_alpha   90.00
_cell.angle_beta   90.00
_cell.angle_gamma   90.00
#
_symmetry.space_group_name_H-M   'P 1'
#
loop_
_entity.id
_entity.type
_entity.pdbx_description
1 polymer ?
#
loop_
_entity_poly.entity_id
_entity_poly.type
_entity_poly.pdbx_seq_one_letter_code
_entity_poly.pdbx_strand_id
1 'polypeptide(L)'
;MMQAEHKLKKIAAIAALLMASSLTGCRAFSRMESQQQAQLVSQEIQNPVQVPMLDRSLVMDEISDEVDDYFRIAREEQIRVVDSVASEGWIETWPRIGSTVLEPWHHDSTRGFEKLHASLQTVRRQAKVRIIPSGDSYLIDVKVFKELEDNPTPIRGGVSGKYLRHDNALDVGFEDDHWSSKQNDGWISMGRDISLEQRILSNIVRRLSGADVTSR
;
A
#
# COMPACT_ATOMS: atom_id res chain seq x y z
N MET A 1 -37.52 -5.52 -52.59
CA MET A 1 -38.17 -5.35 -51.26
C MET A 1 -37.54 -6.20 -50.15
N MET A 2 -36.91 -7.36 -50.43
CA MET A 2 -36.33 -8.25 -49.38
C MET A 2 -35.10 -7.70 -48.62
N GLN A 3 -34.29 -6.83 -49.23
CA GLN A 3 -33.06 -6.29 -48.59
C GLN A 3 -33.33 -5.21 -47.52
N ALA A 4 -34.47 -4.50 -47.60
CA ALA A 4 -34.80 -3.42 -46.67
C ALA A 4 -35.22 -3.97 -45.29
N GLU A 5 -36.00 -5.06 -45.28
CA GLU A 5 -36.41 -5.70 -44.03
C GLU A 5 -35.23 -6.29 -43.26
N HIS A 6 -34.22 -6.81 -43.96
CA HIS A 6 -33.06 -7.40 -43.32
C HIS A 6 -32.16 -6.35 -42.66
N LYS A 7 -32.10 -5.12 -43.21
CA LYS A 7 -31.40 -3.98 -42.59
C LYS A 7 -32.17 -3.45 -41.38
N LEU A 8 -33.49 -3.36 -41.46
CA LEU A 8 -34.34 -2.90 -40.36
C LEU A 8 -34.29 -3.86 -39.16
N LYS A 9 -34.32 -5.18 -39.41
CA LYS A 9 -34.17 -6.21 -38.37
C LYS A 9 -32.78 -6.16 -37.71
N LYS A 10 -31.72 -5.89 -38.48
CA LYS A 10 -30.35 -5.73 -37.93
C LYS A 10 -30.21 -4.47 -37.08
N ILE A 11 -30.78 -3.34 -37.49
CA ILE A 11 -30.76 -2.09 -36.72
C ILE A 11 -31.55 -2.25 -35.41
N ALA A 12 -32.72 -2.88 -35.46
CA ALA A 12 -33.51 -3.17 -34.26
C ALA A 12 -32.78 -4.11 -33.28
N ALA A 13 -32.07 -5.13 -33.79
CA ALA A 13 -31.28 -6.03 -32.95
C ALA A 13 -30.09 -5.32 -32.28
N ILE A 14 -29.41 -4.42 -33.00
CA ILE A 14 -28.30 -3.62 -32.43
C ILE A 14 -28.82 -2.63 -31.38
N ALA A 15 -29.96 -1.99 -31.62
CA ALA A 15 -30.59 -1.08 -30.65
C ALA A 15 -31.05 -1.82 -29.37
N ALA A 16 -31.56 -3.06 -29.50
CA ALA A 16 -31.91 -3.89 -28.35
C ALA A 16 -30.68 -4.31 -27.52
N LEU A 17 -29.55 -4.60 -28.17
CA LEU A 17 -28.29 -4.95 -27.49
C LEU A 17 -27.69 -3.74 -26.72
N LEU A 18 -27.80 -2.53 -27.29
CA LEU A 18 -27.37 -1.28 -26.66
C LEU A 18 -28.28 -0.86 -25.50
N MET A 19 -29.58 -1.16 -25.56
CA MET A 19 -30.49 -0.95 -24.43
C MET A 19 -30.31 -2.00 -23.31
N ALA A 20 -29.99 -3.25 -23.65
CA ALA A 20 -29.72 -4.29 -22.65
C ALA A 20 -28.42 -4.01 -21.86
N SER A 21 -27.41 -3.44 -22.50
CA SER A 21 -26.14 -3.05 -21.85
C SER A 21 -26.30 -1.85 -20.93
N SER A 22 -27.22 -0.92 -21.21
CA SER A 22 -27.50 0.23 -20.34
C SER A 22 -28.43 -0.09 -19.16
N LEU A 23 -29.23 -1.16 -19.24
CA LEU A 23 -30.01 -1.68 -18.10
C LEU A 23 -29.20 -2.56 -17.14
N THR A 24 -28.02 -3.01 -17.57
CA THR A 24 -27.02 -3.65 -16.71
C THR A 24 -26.19 -2.57 -16.01
N GLY A 25 -26.86 -1.63 -15.35
CA GLY A 25 -26.22 -0.57 -14.56
C GLY A 25 -25.41 -1.13 -13.38
N CYS A 26 -24.78 -0.23 -12.60
CA CYS A 26 -23.74 -0.43 -11.57
C CYS A 26 -23.85 -1.63 -10.60
N ARG A 27 -24.94 -2.38 -10.60
CA ARG A 27 -25.11 -3.66 -9.91
C ARG A 27 -24.20 -4.78 -10.41
N ALA A 28 -23.79 -4.79 -11.68
CA ALA A 28 -22.80 -5.77 -12.16
C ALA A 28 -21.41 -5.50 -11.54
N PHE A 29 -21.06 -4.22 -11.37
CA PHE A 29 -19.83 -3.78 -10.72
C PHE A 29 -19.86 -4.08 -9.21
N SER A 30 -20.99 -3.84 -8.53
CA SER A 30 -21.14 -4.15 -7.11
C SER A 30 -21.11 -5.66 -6.82
N ARG A 31 -21.54 -6.50 -7.77
CA ARG A 31 -21.47 -7.98 -7.61
C ARG A 31 -20.04 -8.49 -7.73
N MET A 32 -19.22 -7.88 -8.58
CA MET A 32 -17.80 -8.20 -8.68
C MET A 32 -17.05 -7.76 -7.41
N GLU A 33 -17.35 -6.58 -6.89
CA GLU A 33 -16.75 -6.06 -5.64
C GLU A 33 -17.18 -6.87 -4.40
N SER A 34 -18.45 -7.24 -4.30
CA SER A 34 -18.94 -8.09 -3.18
C SER A 34 -18.45 -9.53 -3.25
N GLN A 35 -18.24 -10.12 -4.44
CA GLN A 35 -17.56 -11.42 -4.54
C GLN A 35 -16.08 -11.34 -4.16
N GLN A 36 -15.41 -10.21 -4.42
CA GLN A 36 -14.03 -9.97 -3.99
C GLN A 36 -13.93 -9.72 -2.47
N GLN A 37 -14.95 -9.10 -1.86
CA GLN A 37 -15.03 -8.85 -0.42
C GLN A 37 -15.49 -10.08 0.38
N ALA A 38 -16.37 -10.93 -0.15
CA ALA A 38 -16.86 -12.12 0.55
C ALA A 38 -15.79 -13.22 0.73
N GLN A 39 -14.68 -13.14 0.01
CA GLN A 39 -13.53 -14.04 0.14
C GLN A 39 -12.44 -13.50 1.08
N LEU A 40 -12.64 -12.30 1.65
CA LEU A 40 -11.71 -11.60 2.54
C LEU A 40 -12.37 -11.31 3.90
N VAL A 41 -12.99 -12.33 4.52
CA VAL A 41 -12.88 -12.42 5.99
C VAL A 41 -11.55 -13.11 6.26
N SER A 42 -10.45 -12.47 5.87
CA SER A 42 -9.14 -12.83 6.35
C SER A 42 -9.18 -12.60 7.85
N GLN A 43 -9.05 -13.64 8.66
CA GLN A 43 -8.83 -13.45 10.09
C GLN A 43 -7.67 -12.48 10.23
N GLU A 44 -7.92 -11.30 10.80
CA GLU A 44 -6.86 -10.33 11.08
C GLU A 44 -5.86 -11.03 12.00
N ILE A 45 -4.66 -11.25 11.48
CA ILE A 45 -3.59 -11.88 12.22
C ILE A 45 -3.13 -10.84 13.24
N GLN A 46 -3.02 -11.26 14.50
CA GLN A 46 -2.52 -10.38 15.54
C GLN A 46 -1.08 -9.99 15.23
N ASN A 47 -0.80 -8.69 15.30
CA ASN A 47 0.52 -8.11 15.11
C ASN A 47 1.00 -7.57 16.47
N PRO A 48 2.07 -8.13 17.08
CA PRO A 48 3.00 -9.12 16.55
C PRO A 48 2.44 -10.55 16.48
N VAL A 49 2.87 -11.31 15.46
CA VAL A 49 2.51 -12.73 15.28
C VAL A 49 3.59 -13.64 15.87
N GLN A 50 3.16 -14.71 16.54
CA GLN A 50 4.08 -15.74 17.04
C GLN A 50 4.25 -16.86 16.02
N VAL A 51 5.50 -17.21 15.71
CA VAL A 51 5.86 -18.32 14.81
C VAL A 51 6.78 -19.31 15.54
N PRO A 52 6.74 -20.61 15.18
CA PRO A 52 7.60 -21.61 15.81
C PRO A 52 9.09 -21.31 15.60
N MET A 53 9.93 -21.85 16.49
CA MET A 53 11.38 -21.73 16.35
C MET A 53 11.85 -22.50 15.11
N LEU A 54 12.28 -21.74 14.12
CA LEU A 54 12.93 -22.21 12.90
C LEU A 54 14.41 -21.79 12.90
N ASP A 55 15.19 -22.30 11.93
CA ASP A 55 16.54 -21.77 11.71
C ASP A 55 16.47 -20.27 11.48
N ARG A 56 17.25 -19.54 12.26
CA ARG A 56 17.30 -18.08 12.27
C ARG A 56 17.66 -17.49 10.91
N SER A 57 18.58 -18.13 10.20
CA SER A 57 18.98 -17.70 8.86
C SER A 57 17.82 -17.83 7.88
N LEU A 58 17.16 -18.99 7.87
CA LEU A 58 15.98 -19.26 7.06
C LEU A 58 14.83 -18.29 7.35
N VAL A 59 14.54 -18.00 8.63
CA VAL A 59 13.49 -17.02 9.00
C VAL A 59 13.81 -15.64 8.45
N MET A 60 15.07 -15.19 8.59
CA MET A 60 15.47 -13.89 8.07
C MET A 60 15.39 -13.83 6.55
N ASP A 61 15.90 -14.84 5.85
CA ASP A 61 15.90 -14.90 4.39
C ASP A 61 14.47 -14.92 3.84
N GLU A 62 13.58 -15.75 4.39
CA GLU A 62 12.19 -15.83 3.91
C GLU A 62 11.39 -14.53 4.16
N ILE A 63 11.63 -13.86 5.31
CA ILE A 63 11.00 -12.57 5.59
C ILE A 63 11.59 -11.49 4.67
N SER A 64 12.90 -11.50 4.45
CA SER A 64 13.59 -10.56 3.55
C SER A 64 13.05 -10.69 2.12
N ASP A 65 12.98 -11.91 1.60
CA ASP A 65 12.43 -12.21 0.27
C ASP A 65 10.97 -11.76 0.13
N GLU A 66 10.12 -12.05 1.12
CA GLU A 66 8.72 -11.60 1.07
C GLU A 66 8.58 -10.08 1.18
N VAL A 67 9.46 -9.38 1.89
CA VAL A 67 9.43 -7.91 1.97
C VAL A 67 9.94 -7.27 0.68
N ASP A 68 10.96 -7.82 0.04
CA ASP A 68 11.57 -7.29 -1.19
C ASP A 68 10.59 -7.30 -2.38
N ASP A 69 9.65 -8.27 -2.41
CA ASP A 69 8.55 -8.32 -3.38
C ASP A 69 7.68 -7.03 -3.38
N TYR A 70 7.61 -6.32 -2.23
CA TYR A 70 6.84 -5.09 -2.07
C TYR A 70 7.73 -3.85 -2.12
N PHE A 71 8.84 -3.87 -1.38
CA PHE A 71 9.67 -2.71 -1.12
C PHE A 71 11.13 -3.09 -1.15
N ARG A 72 11.93 -2.28 -1.85
CA ARG A 72 13.38 -2.45 -1.85
C ARG A 72 13.94 -2.28 -0.43
N ILE A 73 14.71 -3.26 0.02
CA ILE A 73 15.35 -3.25 1.33
C ILE A 73 16.42 -2.14 1.40
N ALA A 74 16.40 -1.36 2.48
CA ALA A 74 17.35 -0.30 2.76
C ALA A 74 18.39 -0.74 3.79
N ARG A 75 17.93 -1.37 4.86
CA ARG A 75 18.76 -1.85 5.95
C ARG A 75 18.23 -3.19 6.44
N GLU A 76 19.15 -4.12 6.63
CA GLU A 76 18.86 -5.42 7.20
C GLU A 76 19.85 -5.69 8.34
N GLU A 77 19.30 -5.97 9.51
CA GLU A 77 20.02 -6.40 10.68
C GLU A 77 19.58 -7.82 11.00
N GLN A 78 20.49 -8.74 10.76
CA GLN A 78 20.31 -10.13 11.08
C GLN A 78 20.18 -10.28 12.60
N ILE A 79 19.27 -11.15 13.05
CA ILE A 79 19.28 -11.71 14.43
C ILE A 79 20.73 -12.17 14.69
N ARG A 80 21.30 -12.17 15.89
CA ARG A 80 22.65 -12.71 16.22
C ARG A 80 22.62 -13.30 17.62
N VAL A 81 23.45 -14.29 17.92
CA VAL A 81 23.60 -14.77 19.30
C VAL A 81 24.94 -14.28 19.81
N VAL A 82 24.91 -13.38 20.79
CA VAL A 82 26.11 -12.83 21.44
C VAL A 82 25.98 -13.11 22.93
N ASP A 83 26.99 -13.76 23.52
CA ASP A 83 27.02 -14.09 24.96
C ASP A 83 25.77 -14.81 25.48
N SER A 84 25.25 -15.78 24.70
CA SER A 84 24.03 -16.55 25.00
C SER A 84 22.72 -15.75 24.97
N VAL A 85 22.75 -14.49 24.52
CA VAL A 85 21.55 -13.66 24.29
C VAL A 85 21.33 -13.50 22.78
N ALA A 86 20.12 -13.81 22.32
CA ALA A 86 19.73 -13.58 20.94
C ALA A 86 19.32 -12.11 20.75
N SER A 87 20.01 -11.40 19.86
CA SER A 87 19.64 -10.05 19.43
C SER A 87 18.43 -10.11 18.50
N GLU A 88 17.70 -9.01 18.42
CA GLU A 88 16.56 -8.89 17.51
C GLU A 88 17.02 -8.75 16.05
N GLY A 89 16.16 -9.16 15.13
CA GLY A 89 16.30 -8.88 13.70
C GLY A 89 15.49 -7.66 13.30
N TRP A 90 16.02 -6.87 12.37
CA TRP A 90 15.34 -5.69 11.83
C TRP A 90 15.48 -5.61 10.31
N ILE A 91 14.38 -5.28 9.63
CA ILE A 91 14.37 -4.99 8.21
C ILE A 91 13.68 -3.64 8.01
N GLU A 92 14.38 -2.69 7.41
CA GLU A 92 13.83 -1.39 7.03
C GLU A 92 13.96 -1.23 5.52
N THR A 93 12.93 -0.65 4.92
CA THR A 93 12.83 -0.50 3.46
C THR A 93 12.96 0.97 3.06
N TRP A 94 13.28 1.20 1.78
CA TRP A 94 13.18 2.55 1.21
C TRP A 94 11.71 2.93 1.03
N PRO A 95 11.33 4.19 1.25
CA PRO A 95 9.99 4.64 0.94
C PRO A 95 9.73 4.49 -0.56
N ARG A 96 8.62 3.86 -0.92
CA ARG A 96 8.20 3.62 -2.32
C ARG A 96 6.89 4.32 -2.59
N ILE A 97 6.80 5.02 -3.73
CA ILE A 97 5.54 5.60 -4.20
C ILE A 97 4.56 4.46 -4.51
N GLY A 98 3.36 4.56 -3.95
CA GLY A 98 2.30 3.56 -4.09
C GLY A 98 1.80 3.46 -5.52
N SER A 99 1.63 2.23 -5.98
CA SER A 99 1.09 1.98 -7.31
C SER A 99 -0.35 2.45 -7.50
N THR A 100 -0.62 2.89 -8.72
CA THR A 100 -1.92 3.34 -9.18
C THR A 100 -2.83 2.17 -9.58
N VAL A 101 -4.10 2.48 -9.87
CA VAL A 101 -5.07 1.50 -10.41
C VAL A 101 -4.62 0.96 -11.79
N LEU A 102 -3.85 1.75 -12.55
CA LEU A 102 -3.36 1.37 -13.88
C LEU A 102 -2.10 0.49 -13.83
N GLU A 103 -1.58 0.22 -12.64
CA GLU A 103 -0.39 -0.61 -12.42
C GLU A 103 -0.77 -1.87 -11.63
N PRO A 104 -1.50 -2.83 -12.25
CA PRO A 104 -1.95 -4.03 -11.58
C PRO A 104 -0.83 -5.02 -11.21
N TRP A 105 0.35 -4.91 -11.86
CA TRP A 105 1.52 -5.75 -11.59
C TRP A 105 2.31 -5.31 -10.35
N HIS A 106 2.04 -4.14 -9.79
CA HIS A 106 2.64 -3.69 -8.54
C HIS A 106 1.80 -4.09 -7.33
N HIS A 107 2.46 -4.74 -6.36
CA HIS A 107 1.84 -5.33 -5.17
C HIS A 107 2.01 -4.51 -3.88
N ASP A 108 2.71 -3.38 -3.96
CA ASP A 108 2.97 -2.37 -2.92
C ASP A 108 1.73 -1.62 -2.40
N SER A 109 0.53 -1.96 -2.85
CA SER A 109 -0.75 -1.42 -2.37
C SER A 109 -1.86 -2.46 -2.46
N THR A 110 -2.73 -2.47 -1.46
CA THR A 110 -3.93 -3.31 -1.46
C THR A 110 -4.90 -2.86 -2.57
N ARG A 111 -5.61 -3.81 -3.18
CA ARG A 111 -6.58 -3.48 -4.25
C ARG A 111 -7.76 -2.69 -3.67
N GLY A 112 -8.45 -1.92 -4.52
CA GLY A 112 -9.62 -1.12 -4.12
C GLY A 112 -9.24 0.31 -3.76
N PHE A 113 -9.62 0.74 -2.55
CA PHE A 113 -9.45 2.13 -2.11
C PHE A 113 -7.99 2.58 -2.11
N GLU A 114 -7.05 1.75 -1.66
CA GLU A 114 -5.63 2.15 -1.53
C GLU A 114 -4.99 2.49 -2.88
N LYS A 115 -5.28 1.73 -3.95
CA LYS A 115 -4.83 2.05 -5.31
C LYS A 115 -5.55 3.26 -5.90
N LEU A 116 -6.85 3.45 -5.62
CA LEU A 116 -7.59 4.63 -6.06
C LEU A 116 -7.03 5.90 -5.40
N HIS A 117 -6.77 5.85 -4.10
CA HIS A 117 -6.17 6.95 -3.36
C HIS A 117 -4.78 7.28 -3.92
N ALA A 118 -3.92 6.28 -4.14
CA ALA A 118 -2.60 6.48 -4.76
C ALA A 118 -2.68 7.02 -6.21
N SER A 119 -3.81 6.83 -6.91
CA SER A 119 -4.02 7.38 -8.26
C SER A 119 -4.47 8.85 -8.24
N LEU A 120 -5.16 9.27 -7.17
CA LEU A 120 -5.68 10.64 -7.03
C LEU A 120 -4.69 11.55 -6.30
N GLN A 121 -3.90 10.98 -5.40
CA GLN A 121 -2.90 11.70 -4.64
C GLN A 121 -1.66 10.83 -4.49
N THR A 122 -0.49 11.44 -4.67
CA THR A 122 0.77 10.72 -4.48
C THR A 122 0.88 10.31 -3.02
N VAL A 123 1.02 9.01 -2.81
CA VAL A 123 1.23 8.39 -1.51
C VAL A 123 2.52 7.58 -1.61
N ARG A 124 3.33 7.57 -0.55
CA ARG A 124 4.44 6.63 -0.41
C ARG A 124 4.26 5.77 0.83
N ARG A 125 4.85 4.58 0.81
CA ARG A 125 4.82 3.64 1.93
C ARG A 125 6.23 3.17 2.26
N GLN A 126 6.45 2.91 3.54
CA GLN A 126 7.70 2.34 4.06
C GLN A 126 7.36 1.21 5.04
N ALA A 127 7.94 0.04 4.82
CA ALA A 127 7.83 -1.09 5.74
C ALA A 127 9.01 -1.15 6.72
N LYS A 128 8.69 -1.48 7.97
CA LYS A 128 9.61 -1.82 9.05
C LYS A 128 9.18 -3.15 9.66
N VAL A 129 10.06 -4.13 9.63
CA VAL A 129 9.83 -5.45 10.20
C VAL A 129 10.81 -5.68 11.34
N ARG A 130 10.30 -6.18 12.46
CA ARG A 130 11.08 -6.54 13.64
C ARG A 130 10.83 -8.00 13.98
N ILE A 131 11.90 -8.75 14.21
CA ILE A 131 11.85 -10.16 14.61
C ILE A 131 12.46 -10.26 16.00
N ILE A 132 11.65 -10.67 16.98
CA ILE A 132 12.06 -10.78 18.38
C ILE A 132 12.14 -12.26 18.75
N PRO A 133 13.33 -12.80 19.08
CA PRO A 133 13.45 -14.15 19.62
C PRO A 133 12.84 -14.21 21.03
N SER A 134 11.86 -15.09 21.23
CA SER A 134 11.13 -15.26 22.49
C SER A 134 11.07 -16.74 22.88
N GLY A 135 12.12 -17.20 23.55
CA GLY A 135 12.23 -18.59 24.00
C GLY A 135 12.29 -19.56 22.83
N ASP A 136 11.21 -20.32 22.63
CA ASP A 136 11.05 -21.32 21.56
C ASP A 136 10.18 -20.82 20.40
N SER A 137 10.18 -19.50 20.17
CA SER A 137 9.38 -18.88 19.11
C SER A 137 9.98 -17.54 18.69
N TYR A 138 9.58 -17.06 17.52
CA TYR A 138 9.83 -15.68 17.11
C TYR A 138 8.53 -14.88 17.15
N LEU A 139 8.60 -13.64 17.62
CA LEU A 139 7.54 -12.66 17.48
C LEU A 139 7.90 -11.75 16.31
N ILE A 140 7.07 -11.75 15.28
CA ILE A 140 7.28 -10.94 14.07
C ILE A 140 6.30 -9.77 14.10
N ASP A 141 6.85 -8.55 14.10
CA ASP A 141 6.11 -7.29 14.06
C ASP A 141 6.34 -6.62 12.70
N VAL A 142 5.27 -6.48 11.91
CA VAL A 142 5.32 -5.84 10.59
C VAL A 142 4.56 -4.52 10.66
N LYS A 143 5.23 -3.41 10.39
CA LYS A 143 4.62 -2.08 10.37
C LYS A 143 4.86 -1.42 9.03
N VAL A 144 3.79 -0.98 8.38
CA VAL A 144 3.85 -0.24 7.12
C VAL A 144 3.34 1.17 7.39
N PHE A 145 4.22 2.15 7.25
CA PHE A 145 3.87 3.55 7.39
C PHE A 145 3.47 4.12 6.05
N LYS A 146 2.37 4.87 6.05
CA LYS A 146 1.83 5.53 4.87
C LYS A 146 2.03 7.04 5.01
N GLU A 147 2.53 7.67 3.97
CA GLU A 147 2.78 9.10 3.91
C GLU A 147 2.17 9.69 2.63
N LEU A 148 1.62 10.89 2.75
CA LEU A 148 0.95 11.63 1.70
C LEU A 148 1.87 12.72 1.18
N GLU A 149 1.96 12.91 -0.14
CA GLU A 149 2.69 14.06 -0.67
C GLU A 149 1.93 15.35 -0.33
N ASP A 150 2.64 16.27 0.31
CA ASP A 150 2.21 17.65 0.51
C ASP A 150 2.72 18.49 -0.66
N ASN A 151 1.80 18.82 -1.57
CA ASN A 151 2.13 19.61 -2.74
C ASN A 151 2.00 21.10 -2.39
N PRO A 152 3.10 21.90 -2.42
CA PRO A 152 3.01 23.32 -2.16
C PRO A 152 2.09 23.98 -3.18
N THR A 153 1.37 25.01 -2.72
CA THR A 153 0.43 25.75 -3.56
C THR A 153 1.15 26.23 -4.84
N PRO A 154 0.56 26.04 -6.04
CA PRO A 154 1.20 26.48 -7.27
C PRO A 154 1.47 27.99 -7.23
N ILE A 155 2.74 28.37 -7.44
CA ILE A 155 3.22 29.77 -7.43
C ILE A 155 2.46 30.68 -8.42
N ARG A 156 1.74 30.09 -9.39
CA ARG A 156 0.89 30.78 -10.38
C ARG A 156 -0.56 30.30 -10.43
N GLY A 157 -1.07 29.68 -9.36
CA GLY A 157 -2.50 29.34 -9.21
C GLY A 157 -3.32 30.60 -8.91
N GLY A 158 -3.40 31.51 -9.86
CA GLY A 158 -4.03 32.82 -9.67
C GLY A 158 -5.54 32.72 -9.42
N VAL A 159 -5.97 32.83 -8.16
CA VAL A 159 -7.24 33.48 -7.77
C VAL A 159 -7.05 34.34 -6.50
N SER A 160 -5.84 34.89 -6.30
CA SER A 160 -5.63 36.00 -5.38
C SER A 160 -4.54 36.87 -5.98
N GLY A 161 -4.91 37.68 -6.98
CA GLY A 161 -4.14 38.89 -7.22
C GLY A 161 -4.14 39.64 -5.89
N LYS A 162 -2.94 39.85 -5.33
CA LYS A 162 -2.66 40.72 -4.18
C LYS A 162 -3.89 41.52 -3.78
N TYR A 163 -4.55 41.18 -2.67
CA TYR A 163 -5.28 42.23 -1.96
C TYR A 163 -4.23 43.28 -1.65
N LEU A 164 -4.26 44.38 -2.38
CA LEU A 164 -3.37 45.50 -2.17
C LEU A 164 -3.75 46.04 -0.79
N ARG A 165 -3.05 45.54 0.23
CA ARG A 165 -3.16 46.05 1.59
C ARG A 165 -2.56 47.44 1.57
N HIS A 166 -3.42 48.43 1.79
CA HIS A 166 -3.05 49.85 1.84
C HIS A 166 -2.65 50.28 3.26
N ASP A 167 -2.74 49.37 4.23
CA ASP A 167 -2.18 49.56 5.55
C ASP A 167 -0.67 49.33 5.49
N ASN A 168 0.10 50.33 5.94
CA ASN A 168 1.56 50.38 5.91
C ASN A 168 2.22 49.39 6.89
N ALA A 169 1.55 48.27 7.19
CA ALA A 169 2.05 47.21 8.02
C ALA A 169 3.11 46.42 7.22
N LEU A 170 4.28 46.24 7.82
CA LEU A 170 5.34 45.43 7.24
C LEU A 170 4.80 44.01 6.99
N ASP A 171 4.86 43.57 5.74
CA ASP A 171 4.71 42.16 5.40
C ASP A 171 5.96 41.48 5.94
N VAL A 172 5.89 40.99 7.17
CA VAL A 172 6.88 40.06 7.72
C VAL A 172 6.74 38.80 6.89
N GLY A 173 7.44 38.77 5.77
CA GLY A 173 7.72 37.55 5.05
C GLY A 173 8.29 36.60 6.09
N PHE A 174 7.57 35.52 6.36
CA PHE A 174 8.11 34.41 7.13
C PHE A 174 9.36 33.97 6.37
N GLU A 175 10.54 34.41 6.84
CA GLU A 175 11.80 33.82 6.44
C GLU A 175 11.67 32.34 6.76
N ASP A 176 11.68 31.51 5.71
CA ASP A 176 11.66 30.06 5.80
C ASP A 176 12.61 29.64 6.92
N ASP A 177 12.08 29.03 7.97
CA ASP A 177 12.87 28.62 9.12
C ASP A 177 13.86 27.53 8.68
N HIS A 178 15.07 27.97 8.33
CA HIS A 178 16.15 27.16 7.75
C HIS A 178 16.72 26.12 8.74
N TRP A 179 16.17 26.03 9.96
CA TRP A 179 16.62 25.16 11.04
C TRP A 179 15.75 23.92 11.26
N SER A 180 14.64 23.78 10.53
CA SER A 180 13.87 22.54 10.45
C SER A 180 14.59 21.54 9.53
N SER A 181 14.90 20.35 10.02
CA SER A 181 15.52 19.28 9.24
C SER A 181 14.63 18.89 8.05
N LYS A 182 14.99 19.34 6.84
CA LYS A 182 14.33 19.11 5.53
C LYS A 182 14.30 17.65 5.05
N GLN A 183 14.35 16.66 5.93
CA GLN A 183 14.39 15.25 5.52
C GLN A 183 13.01 14.75 5.06
N ASN A 184 11.92 15.41 5.50
CA ASN A 184 10.53 15.08 5.16
C ASN A 184 9.74 16.28 4.59
N ASP A 185 10.43 17.33 4.12
CA ASP A 185 9.78 18.43 3.40
C ASP A 185 8.95 17.86 2.24
N GLY A 186 7.63 18.05 2.29
CA GLY A 186 6.69 17.57 1.27
C GLY A 186 6.02 16.22 1.53
N TRP A 187 6.16 15.60 2.71
CA TRP A 187 5.44 14.36 3.04
C TRP A 187 4.78 14.39 4.43
N ILE A 188 3.48 14.13 4.47
CA ILE A 188 2.64 14.11 5.68
C ILE A 188 2.38 12.66 6.10
N SER A 189 2.72 12.29 7.33
CA SER A 189 2.45 10.95 7.85
C SER A 189 0.96 10.71 8.08
N MET A 190 0.40 9.65 7.47
CA MET A 190 -1.00 9.22 7.62
C MET A 190 -1.17 8.05 8.62
N GLY A 191 -0.09 7.56 9.21
CA GLY A 191 -0.10 6.45 10.15
C GLY A 191 0.17 5.10 9.50
N ARG A 192 -0.38 4.02 10.08
CA ARG A 192 -0.14 2.64 9.66
C ARG A 192 -1.13 2.16 8.59
N ASP A 193 -0.63 1.52 7.54
CA ASP A 193 -1.45 0.83 6.53
C ASP A 193 -1.71 -0.61 6.96
N ILE A 194 -2.73 -0.79 7.79
CA ILE A 194 -3.12 -2.09 8.35
C ILE A 194 -3.45 -3.09 7.24
N SER A 195 -4.01 -2.64 6.11
CA SER A 195 -4.41 -3.53 5.02
C SER A 195 -3.20 -4.22 4.39
N LEU A 196 -2.12 -3.47 4.18
CA LEU A 196 -0.89 -4.00 3.59
C LEU A 196 -0.07 -4.75 4.64
N GLU A 197 -0.05 -4.29 5.89
CA GLU A 197 0.54 -5.01 7.02
C GLU A 197 -0.02 -6.42 7.13
N GLN A 198 -1.36 -6.55 7.17
CA GLN A 198 -2.03 -7.85 7.28
C GLN A 198 -1.73 -8.75 6.08
N ARG A 199 -1.63 -8.19 4.88
CA ARG A 199 -1.29 -8.94 3.68
C ARG A 199 0.14 -9.50 3.76
N ILE A 200 1.13 -8.67 4.06
CA ILE A 200 2.53 -9.09 4.21
C ILE A 200 2.65 -10.11 5.34
N LEU A 201 2.05 -9.84 6.50
CA LEU A 201 2.06 -10.74 7.65
C LEU A 201 1.45 -12.12 7.32
N SER A 202 0.33 -12.14 6.58
CA SER A 202 -0.32 -13.38 6.15
C SER A 202 0.55 -14.21 5.20
N ASN A 203 1.34 -13.55 4.35
CA ASN A 203 2.22 -14.22 3.42
C ASN A 203 3.45 -14.77 4.12
N ILE A 204 4.06 -13.99 5.03
CA ILE A 204 5.17 -14.45 5.88
C ILE A 204 4.76 -15.70 6.65
N VAL A 205 3.60 -15.67 7.35
CA VAL A 205 3.13 -16.83 8.12
C VAL A 205 2.92 -18.04 7.22
N ARG A 206 2.33 -17.85 6.02
CA ARG A 206 2.12 -18.93 5.06
C ARG A 206 3.44 -19.55 4.60
N ARG A 207 4.43 -18.72 4.27
CA ARG A 207 5.76 -19.14 3.83
C ARG A 207 6.51 -19.90 4.93
N LEU A 208 6.59 -19.33 6.13
CA LEU A 208 7.25 -19.96 7.27
C LEU A 208 6.57 -21.28 7.67
N SER A 209 5.24 -21.36 7.58
CA SER A 209 4.52 -22.61 7.82
C SER A 209 4.80 -23.69 6.77
N GLY A 210 5.06 -23.30 5.52
CA GLY A 210 5.47 -24.22 4.44
C GLY A 210 6.93 -24.63 4.51
N ALA A 211 7.80 -23.73 4.99
CA ALA A 211 9.22 -24.01 5.18
C ALA A 211 9.46 -25.06 6.27
N ASP A 212 8.72 -25.01 7.39
CA ASP A 212 8.75 -26.04 8.45
C ASP A 212 8.50 -27.45 7.88
N VAL A 213 7.55 -27.58 6.94
CA VAL A 213 7.19 -28.87 6.33
C VAL A 213 8.34 -29.45 5.48
N THR A 214 9.15 -28.61 4.86
CA THR A 214 10.21 -29.05 3.93
C THR A 214 11.51 -29.40 4.66
N SER A 215 11.72 -28.86 5.86
CA SER A 215 12.92 -29.12 6.68
C SER A 215 12.87 -30.39 7.55
N ARG A 216 11.83 -31.22 7.45
CA ARG A 216 11.67 -32.49 8.18
C ARG A 216 11.95 -33.70 7.30
#